data_AF-B9XMH8-F1
#
_entry.id   AF-B9XMH8-F1
#
_cell.length_a   1.000
_cell.length_b   1.000
_cell.length_c   1.000
_cell.angle_alpha   90.00
_cell.angle_beta   90.00
_cell.angle_gamma   90.00
#
_symmetry.space_group_name_H-M   'P 1'
#
loop_
_entity.id
_entity.type
_entity.pdbx_description
1 polymer ?
#
loop_
_entity_poly.entity_id
_entity_poly.type
_entity_poly.pdbx_seq_one_letter_code
_entity_poly.pdbx_strand_id
1 'polypeptide(L)'
;MRGFAAFNFLKVALSLGLLAFAGLAAFVGFIWNEISREVGYYHHYGGAWKTEYESVFGSLGAARGRIGVCLFGIVFIIAMLVWIGKLSVPGNQSPKKKTRRRFGSNIERIVYYRRNALIGVVVGLLGIAIAVFSILFGTMIFADRENEVVFALFVFVIGYVGVICGCYWWTKAKDWNDGLVVIGLLPLVILFIPYVRLIFVAAPSLLPISMVLMPIILIVIVSLLPDKSEWPARKRWRLKQ
;
A
#
# COMPACT_ATOMS: atom_id res chain seq x y z
N MET A 1 -4.25 -20.88 24.19
CA MET A 1 -4.57 -19.61 23.48
C MET A 1 -3.36 -18.73 23.11
N ARG A 2 -2.19 -18.80 23.78
CA ARG A 2 -1.00 -18.01 23.38
C ARG A 2 -0.35 -18.45 22.05
N GLY A 3 -0.42 -19.74 21.71
CA GLY A 3 0.15 -20.26 20.46
C GLY A 3 -0.50 -19.71 19.19
N PHE A 4 -1.81 -19.46 19.20
CA PHE A 4 -2.53 -18.97 18.02
C PHE A 4 -2.13 -17.53 17.63
N ALA A 5 -1.86 -16.68 18.63
CA ALA A 5 -1.41 -15.30 18.39
C ALA A 5 0.02 -15.25 17.84
N ALA A 6 0.93 -16.09 18.36
CA ALA A 6 2.30 -16.18 17.87
C ALA A 6 2.36 -16.69 16.42
N PHE A 7 1.53 -17.69 16.09
CA PHE A 7 1.44 -18.24 14.74
C PHE A 7 0.90 -17.21 13.73
N ASN A 8 -0.12 -16.43 14.10
CA ASN A 8 -0.64 -15.38 13.24
C ASN A 8 0.36 -14.23 13.04
N PHE A 9 1.10 -13.85 14.09
CA PHE A 9 2.17 -12.86 13.96
C PHE A 9 3.28 -13.34 13.02
N LEU A 10 3.71 -14.60 13.16
CA LEU A 10 4.72 -15.20 12.28
C LEU A 10 4.26 -15.22 10.82
N LYS A 11 3.00 -15.58 10.56
CA LYS A 11 2.43 -15.54 9.21
C LYS A 11 2.48 -14.15 8.59
N VAL A 12 2.06 -13.13 9.35
CA VAL A 12 2.06 -11.74 8.88
C VAL A 12 3.48 -11.24 8.63
N ALA A 13 4.41 -11.52 9.56
CA ALA A 13 5.82 -11.15 9.41
C ALA A 13 6.45 -11.84 8.19
N LEU A 14 6.16 -13.12 7.98
CA LEU A 14 6.66 -13.89 6.84
C LEU A 14 6.07 -13.38 5.52
N SER A 15 4.77 -13.06 5.48
CA SER A 15 4.16 -12.48 4.27
C SER A 15 4.71 -11.10 3.94
N LEU A 16 4.93 -10.24 4.94
CA LEU A 16 5.52 -8.91 4.75
C LEU A 16 6.98 -9.01 4.32
N GLY A 17 7.73 -9.93 4.92
CA GLY A 17 9.12 -10.21 4.55
C GLY A 17 9.25 -10.70 3.11
N LEU A 18 8.41 -11.67 2.70
CA LEU A 18 8.37 -12.18 1.33
C LEU A 18 7.99 -11.10 0.33
N LEU A 19 6.99 -10.25 0.64
CA LEU A 19 6.58 -9.15 -0.23
C LEU A 19 7.73 -8.15 -0.43
N ALA A 20 8.38 -7.75 0.66
CA ALA A 20 9.49 -6.81 0.57
C ALA A 20 10.71 -7.42 -0.13
N PHE A 21 10.99 -8.71 0.09
CA PHE A 21 12.03 -9.44 -0.62
C PHE A 21 11.75 -9.51 -2.12
N ALA A 22 10.51 -9.83 -2.51
CA ALA A 22 10.10 -9.84 -3.92
C ALA A 22 10.24 -8.44 -4.55
N GLY A 23 9.84 -7.38 -3.84
CA GLY A 23 10.02 -6.01 -4.29
C GLY A 23 11.50 -5.64 -4.49
N LEU A 24 12.36 -5.98 -3.53
CA LEU A 24 13.81 -5.77 -3.63
C LEU A 24 14.42 -6.57 -4.80
N ALA A 25 14.06 -7.84 -4.94
CA ALA A 25 14.54 -8.69 -6.03
C ALA A 25 14.13 -8.15 -7.40
N ALA A 26 12.91 -7.61 -7.53
CA ALA A 26 12.46 -6.96 -8.75
C ALA A 26 13.30 -5.71 -9.06
N PHE A 27 13.49 -4.80 -8.11
CA PHE A 27 14.32 -3.60 -8.33
C PHE A 27 15.78 -3.94 -8.66
N VAL A 28 16.38 -4.90 -7.96
CA VAL A 28 17.75 -5.36 -8.26
C VAL A 28 17.81 -6.00 -9.64
N GLY A 29 16.81 -6.81 -10.01
CA GLY A 29 16.71 -7.40 -11.34
C GLY A 29 16.61 -6.36 -12.44
N PHE A 30 15.85 -5.28 -12.24
CA PHE A 30 15.77 -4.17 -13.20
C PHE A 30 17.09 -3.44 -13.36
N ILE A 31 17.73 -3.09 -12.25
CA ILE A 31 19.05 -2.43 -12.28
C ILE A 31 20.07 -3.33 -12.99
N TRP A 32 20.08 -4.63 -12.68
CA TRP A 32 20.98 -5.59 -13.29
C TRP A 32 20.75 -5.74 -14.79
N ASN A 33 19.48 -5.83 -15.21
CA ASN A 33 19.12 -5.94 -16.62
C ASN A 33 19.56 -4.70 -17.41
N GLU A 34 19.37 -3.50 -16.86
CA GLU A 34 19.75 -2.26 -17.54
C GLU A 34 21.28 -2.10 -17.64
N ILE A 35 22.01 -2.40 -16.56
CA ILE A 35 23.49 -2.41 -16.57
C ILE A 35 24.01 -3.46 -17.55
N SER A 36 23.44 -4.66 -17.54
CA SER A 36 23.87 -5.74 -18.45
C SER A 36 23.65 -5.35 -19.92
N ARG A 37 22.56 -4.63 -20.22
CA ARG A 37 22.31 -4.08 -21.57
C ARG A 37 23.34 -3.01 -21.95
N GLU A 38 23.59 -2.04 -21.08
CA GLU A 38 24.61 -1.00 -21.34
C GLU A 38 25.99 -1.62 -21.60
N VAL A 39 26.41 -2.58 -20.76
CA VAL A 39 27.69 -3.29 -20.89
C VAL A 39 27.73 -4.14 -22.17
N GLY A 40 26.65 -4.84 -22.51
CA GLY A 40 26.56 -5.62 -23.74
C GLY A 40 26.72 -4.76 -25.00
N TYR A 41 26.06 -3.60 -25.03
CA TYR A 41 26.19 -2.64 -26.14
C TYR A 41 27.59 -2.03 -26.21
N TYR A 42 28.17 -1.68 -25.06
CA TYR A 42 29.54 -1.18 -25.00
C TYR A 42 30.54 -2.18 -25.60
N HIS A 43 30.41 -3.47 -25.27
CA HIS A 43 31.29 -4.51 -25.81
C HIS A 43 31.07 -4.76 -27.31
N HIS A 44 29.82 -4.67 -27.80
CA HIS A 44 29.52 -5.00 -29.20
C HIS A 44 29.89 -3.87 -30.17
N TYR A 45 29.62 -2.62 -29.81
CA TYR A 45 29.75 -1.46 -30.71
C TYR A 45 30.96 -0.56 -30.41
N GLY A 46 31.73 -0.84 -29.35
CA GLY A 46 32.92 -0.08 -29.00
C GLY A 46 32.60 1.40 -28.80
N GLY A 47 33.34 2.31 -29.44
CA GLY A 47 33.15 3.77 -29.27
C GLY A 47 31.80 4.33 -29.74
N ALA A 48 31.08 3.62 -30.61
CA ALA A 48 29.78 4.05 -31.16
C ALA A 48 28.57 3.51 -30.37
N TRP A 49 28.80 2.82 -29.25
CA TRP A 49 27.74 2.15 -28.49
C TRP A 49 26.61 3.10 -28.04
N LYS A 50 26.94 4.35 -27.72
CA LYS A 50 25.97 5.30 -27.19
C LYS A 50 24.94 5.72 -28.25
N THR A 51 25.40 5.99 -29.46
CA THR A 51 24.51 6.35 -30.59
C THR A 51 23.60 5.18 -30.97
N GLU A 52 24.11 3.95 -30.94
CA GLU A 52 23.29 2.75 -31.23
C GLU A 52 22.36 2.36 -30.09
N TYR A 53 22.75 2.61 -28.84
CA TYR A 53 21.86 2.44 -27.71
C TYR A 53 20.71 3.47 -27.78
N GLU A 54 21.03 4.73 -28.08
CA GLU A 54 20.04 5.81 -28.15
C GLU A 54 19.08 5.66 -29.34
N SER A 55 19.52 5.05 -30.45
CA SER A 55 18.66 4.76 -31.61
C SER A 55 17.62 3.68 -31.30
N VAL A 56 17.97 2.68 -30.48
CA VAL A 56 17.10 1.53 -30.18
C VAL A 56 16.23 1.76 -28.94
N PHE A 57 16.80 2.30 -27.86
CA PHE A 57 16.14 2.38 -26.54
C PHE A 57 15.77 3.79 -26.09
N GLY A 58 16.14 4.81 -26.88
CA GLY A 58 15.94 6.22 -26.53
C GLY A 58 17.05 6.77 -25.64
N SER A 59 16.82 7.94 -25.03
CA SER A 59 17.91 8.70 -24.40
C SER A 59 18.57 7.94 -23.23
N LEU A 60 19.91 7.94 -23.19
CA LEU A 60 20.68 7.34 -22.10
C LEU A 60 20.34 7.98 -20.74
N GLY A 61 20.01 9.27 -20.75
CA GLY A 61 19.55 9.99 -19.56
C GLY A 61 18.27 9.40 -18.97
N ALA A 62 17.33 8.95 -19.81
CA ALA A 62 16.11 8.29 -19.36
C ALA A 62 16.42 6.92 -18.73
N ALA A 63 17.30 6.12 -19.34
CA ALA A 63 17.73 4.83 -18.80
C ALA A 63 18.38 4.98 -17.41
N ARG A 64 19.32 5.92 -17.26
CA ARG A 64 19.95 6.23 -15.96
C ARG A 64 18.97 6.81 -14.94
N GLY A 65 18.00 7.60 -15.40
CA GLY A 65 16.89 8.07 -14.57
C GLY A 65 16.09 6.92 -13.96
N ARG A 66 15.81 5.86 -14.74
CA ARG A 66 15.14 4.64 -14.25
C ARG A 66 15.96 3.93 -13.18
N ILE A 67 17.28 3.82 -13.36
CA ILE A 67 18.18 3.26 -12.34
C ILE A 67 18.08 4.08 -11.05
N GLY A 68 18.09 5.42 -11.15
CA GLY A 68 17.92 6.31 -10.01
C GLY A 68 16.61 6.09 -9.26
N VAL A 69 15.49 5.94 -9.97
CA VAL A 69 14.17 5.63 -9.38
C VAL A 69 14.17 4.26 -8.71
N CYS A 70 14.78 3.24 -9.32
CA CYS A 70 14.89 1.91 -8.73
C CYS A 70 15.72 1.91 -7.44
N LEU A 71 16.85 2.62 -7.43
CA LEU A 71 17.68 2.79 -6.24
C LEU A 71 16.93 3.50 -5.11
N PHE A 72 16.18 4.56 -5.45
CA PHE A 72 15.31 5.23 -4.49
C PHE A 72 14.24 4.27 -3.93
N GLY A 73 13.62 3.45 -4.78
CA GLY A 73 12.66 2.41 -4.38
C GLY A 73 13.26 1.39 -3.41
N ILE A 74 14.50 0.94 -3.63
CA ILE A 74 15.23 0.04 -2.73
C ILE A 74 15.44 0.70 -1.36
N VAL A 75 15.98 1.93 -1.33
CA VAL A 75 16.20 2.68 -0.09
C VAL A 75 14.88 2.87 0.66
N PHE A 76 13.81 3.17 -0.06
CA PHE A 76 12.47 3.35 0.49
C PHE A 76 11.92 2.06 1.13
N ILE A 77 12.03 0.91 0.44
CA ILE A 77 11.60 -0.39 0.99
C ILE A 77 12.40 -0.73 2.26
N ILE A 78 13.72 -0.54 2.25
CA ILE A 78 14.56 -0.80 3.42
C ILE A 78 14.16 0.11 4.59
N ALA A 79 13.96 1.41 4.35
CA ALA A 79 13.52 2.35 5.37
C ALA A 79 12.16 1.95 5.96
N MET A 80 11.22 1.51 5.11
CA MET A 80 9.91 0.98 5.54
C MET A 80 10.06 -0.29 6.38
N LEU A 81 10.89 -1.24 5.97
CA LEU A 81 11.14 -2.47 6.74
C LEU A 81 11.73 -2.16 8.12
N VAL A 82 12.71 -1.25 8.20
CA VAL A 82 13.31 -0.82 9.48
C VAL A 82 12.26 -0.15 10.36
N TRP A 83 11.41 0.70 9.78
CA TRP A 83 10.34 1.39 10.51
C TRP A 83 9.28 0.41 11.04
N ILE A 84 8.83 -0.54 10.22
CA ILE A 84 7.90 -1.62 10.62
C ILE A 84 8.54 -2.51 11.69
N GLY A 85 9.83 -2.81 11.57
CA GLY A 85 10.60 -3.54 12.58
C GLY A 85 10.59 -2.82 13.92
N LYS A 86 10.90 -1.51 13.93
CA LYS A 86 10.83 -0.67 15.14
C LYS A 86 9.43 -0.61 15.76
N LEU A 87 8.37 -0.67 14.94
CA LEU A 87 6.98 -0.71 15.39
C LEU A 87 6.59 -2.06 15.97
N SER A 88 7.17 -3.15 15.45
CA SER A 88 6.84 -4.53 15.80
C SER A 88 7.58 -5.01 17.04
N VAL A 89 8.73 -4.41 17.37
CA VAL A 89 9.39 -4.66 18.65
C VAL A 89 8.47 -4.13 19.76
N PRO A 90 7.88 -5.00 20.61
CA PRO A 90 7.19 -4.55 21.79
C PRO A 90 8.25 -3.83 22.62
N GLY A 91 8.12 -2.50 22.77
CA GLY A 91 9.05 -1.73 23.57
C GLY A 91 9.25 -2.43 24.91
N ASN A 92 10.50 -2.55 25.34
CA ASN A 92 10.95 -3.18 26.59
C ASN A 92 10.19 -2.59 27.79
N GLN A 93 8.95 -3.00 27.99
CA GLN A 93 8.14 -2.69 29.14
C GLN A 93 8.48 -3.77 30.16
N SER A 94 9.29 -3.36 31.14
CA SER A 94 9.75 -4.18 32.25
C SER A 94 8.64 -5.09 32.80
N PRO A 95 8.95 -6.36 33.14
CA PRO A 95 7.94 -7.34 33.51
C PRO A 95 7.40 -7.06 34.91
N LYS A 96 6.41 -6.16 35.03
CA LYS A 96 5.60 -6.06 36.25
C LYS A 96 4.43 -7.04 36.17
N LYS A 97 4.36 -7.87 37.22
CA LYS A 97 3.52 -9.06 37.39
C LYS A 97 2.03 -8.86 37.06
N LYS A 98 1.51 -9.80 36.27
CA LYS A 98 0.14 -10.38 36.25
C LYS A 98 -1.00 -9.52 36.82
N THR A 99 -1.90 -9.04 35.96
CA THR A 99 -3.36 -9.12 36.22
C THR A 99 -4.16 -8.95 34.93
N ARG A 100 -5.35 -9.55 34.91
CA ARG A 100 -6.32 -9.69 33.81
C ARG A 100 -6.95 -8.37 33.30
N ARG A 101 -6.19 -7.28 33.17
CA ARG A 101 -6.62 -6.01 32.54
C ARG A 101 -5.79 -5.79 31.27
N ARG A 102 -6.09 -6.55 30.21
CA ARG A 102 -5.18 -6.76 29.07
C ARG A 102 -5.23 -5.68 27.98
N PHE A 103 -6.00 -4.63 28.20
CA PHE A 103 -5.83 -3.34 27.56
C PHE A 103 -5.71 -2.35 28.70
N GLY A 104 -4.75 -1.44 28.64
CA GLY A 104 -4.71 -0.32 29.58
C GLY A 104 -5.94 0.57 29.40
N SER A 105 -5.88 1.80 29.92
CA SER A 105 -7.01 2.72 29.85
C SER A 105 -7.58 2.78 28.41
N ASN A 106 -8.89 3.02 28.25
CA ASN A 106 -9.52 3.07 26.92
C ASN A 106 -8.75 3.97 25.93
N ILE A 107 -8.04 4.98 26.45
CA ILE A 107 -7.17 5.89 25.69
C ILE A 107 -6.02 5.13 25.03
N GLU A 108 -5.35 4.21 25.72
CA GLU A 108 -4.22 3.44 25.16
C GLU A 108 -4.66 2.56 23.99
N ARG A 109 -5.85 1.95 24.10
CA ARG A 109 -6.45 1.17 23.01
C ARG A 109 -6.75 2.04 21.79
N ILE A 110 -7.30 3.24 22.00
CA ILE A 110 -7.63 4.20 20.93
C ILE A 110 -6.34 4.65 20.22
N VAL A 111 -5.30 5.01 20.98
CA VAL A 111 -4.01 5.44 20.43
C VAL A 111 -3.36 4.33 19.60
N TYR A 112 -3.38 3.08 20.08
CA TYR A 112 -2.85 1.93 19.34
C TYR A 112 -3.55 1.74 17.99
N TYR A 113 -4.89 1.77 17.97
CA TYR A 113 -5.64 1.60 16.72
C TYR A 113 -5.47 2.79 15.76
N ARG A 114 -5.44 4.02 16.26
CA ARG A 114 -5.18 5.22 15.42
C ARG A 114 -3.79 5.17 14.79
N ARG A 115 -2.77 4.72 15.52
CA ARG A 115 -1.42 4.55 14.98
C ARG A 115 -1.38 3.53 13.84
N ASN A 116 -1.97 2.36 14.04
CA ASN A 116 -2.02 1.32 13.01
C ASN A 116 -2.88 1.75 11.80
N ALA A 117 -3.94 2.52 12.03
CA ALA A 117 -4.75 3.10 10.97
C ALA A 117 -3.93 4.03 10.09
N LEU A 118 -3.18 4.97 10.70
CA LEU A 118 -2.30 5.89 9.99
C LEU A 118 -1.23 5.15 9.18
N ILE A 119 -0.61 4.12 9.77
CA ILE A 119 0.40 3.29 9.08
C ILE A 119 -0.22 2.65 7.83
N GLY A 120 -1.38 1.98 7.97
CA GLY A 120 -2.05 1.32 6.85
C GLY A 120 -2.44 2.30 5.73
N VAL A 121 -3.01 3.45 6.11
CA VAL A 121 -3.38 4.50 5.14
C VAL A 121 -2.15 5.04 4.41
N VAL A 122 -1.08 5.41 5.12
CA VAL A 122 0.13 5.96 4.51
C VAL A 122 0.78 4.97 3.55
N VAL A 123 0.96 3.71 3.99
CA VAL A 123 1.53 2.64 3.14
C VAL A 123 0.64 2.39 1.91
N GLY A 124 -0.67 2.39 2.10
CA GLY A 124 -1.62 2.21 1.00
C GLY A 124 -1.57 3.35 -0.02
N LEU A 125 -1.58 4.60 0.46
CA LEU A 125 -1.47 5.79 -0.39
C LEU A 125 -0.16 5.83 -1.17
N LEU A 126 0.95 5.38 -0.58
CA LEU A 126 2.23 5.24 -1.29
C LEU A 126 2.14 4.22 -2.43
N GLY A 127 1.53 3.05 -2.19
CA GLY A 127 1.29 2.06 -3.24
C GLY A 127 0.43 2.63 -4.38
N ILE A 128 -0.63 3.36 -4.05
CA ILE A 128 -1.48 4.04 -5.04
C ILE A 128 -0.70 5.11 -5.81
N ALA A 129 0.14 5.90 -5.15
CA ALA A 129 0.97 6.91 -5.80
C ALA A 129 1.97 6.28 -6.79
N ILE A 130 2.61 5.16 -6.42
CA ILE A 130 3.50 4.41 -7.31
C ILE A 130 2.73 3.89 -8.54
N ALA A 131 1.53 3.35 -8.34
CA ALA A 131 0.69 2.88 -9.44
C ALA A 131 0.32 4.02 -10.40
N VAL A 132 -0.17 5.15 -9.87
CA VAL A 132 -0.54 6.33 -10.65
C VAL A 132 0.67 6.89 -11.42
N PHE A 133 1.82 6.98 -10.75
CA PHE A 133 3.07 7.41 -11.38
C PHE A 133 3.46 6.48 -12.54
N SER A 134 3.31 5.16 -12.36
CA SER A 134 3.61 4.17 -13.39
C SER A 134 2.71 4.33 -14.62
N ILE A 135 1.42 4.65 -14.44
CA ILE A 135 0.47 4.87 -15.55
C ILE A 135 0.76 6.19 -16.28
N LEU A 136 1.03 7.26 -15.53
CA LEU A 136 1.20 8.60 -16.10
C LEU A 136 2.52 8.77 -16.86
N PHE A 137 3.61 8.28 -16.26
CA PHE A 137 4.95 8.52 -16.79
C PHE A 137 5.46 7.37 -17.65
N GLY A 138 4.82 6.19 -17.58
CA GLY A 138 5.34 4.99 -18.23
C GLY A 138 6.71 4.66 -17.66
N THR A 139 6.75 3.90 -16.57
CA THR A 139 8.00 3.36 -16.01
C THR A 139 8.86 2.56 -17.01
N MET A 140 8.35 2.26 -18.22
CA MET A 140 9.01 1.50 -19.29
C MET A 140 9.58 0.17 -18.80
N ILE A 141 8.96 -0.38 -17.75
CA ILE A 141 9.29 -1.70 -17.22
C ILE A 141 8.99 -2.77 -18.28
N PHE A 142 7.92 -2.54 -19.04
CA PHE A 142 7.49 -3.38 -20.14
C PHE A 142 7.66 -2.63 -21.46
N ALA A 143 7.96 -3.36 -22.53
CA ALA A 143 8.01 -2.79 -23.89
C ALA A 143 6.62 -2.31 -24.33
N ASP A 144 5.57 -3.04 -23.93
CA ASP A 144 4.20 -2.69 -24.25
C ASP A 144 3.54 -1.89 -23.13
N ARG A 145 2.93 -0.77 -23.51
CA ARG A 145 2.18 0.11 -22.60
C ARG A 145 1.03 -0.62 -21.89
N GLU A 146 0.43 -1.61 -22.53
CA GLU A 146 -0.68 -2.38 -21.96
C GLU A 146 -0.24 -3.20 -20.75
N ASN A 147 0.91 -3.87 -20.84
CA ASN A 147 1.48 -4.65 -19.75
C ASN A 147 1.86 -3.78 -18.54
N GLU A 148 2.33 -2.55 -18.82
CA GLU A 148 2.62 -1.56 -17.80
C GLU A 148 1.37 -1.05 -17.08
N VAL A 149 0.28 -0.80 -17.80
CA VAL A 149 -1.01 -0.47 -17.20
C VAL A 149 -1.50 -1.62 -16.32
N VAL A 150 -1.41 -2.87 -16.80
CA VAL A 150 -1.79 -4.06 -16.01
C VAL A 150 -0.96 -4.17 -14.73
N PHE A 151 0.36 -3.97 -14.81
CA PHE A 151 1.23 -3.96 -13.64
C PHE A 151 0.84 -2.86 -12.65
N ALA A 152 0.60 -1.64 -13.13
CA ALA A 152 0.18 -0.55 -12.29
C ALA A 152 -1.18 -0.81 -11.63
N LEU A 153 -2.12 -1.48 -12.31
CA LEU A 153 -3.38 -1.93 -11.72
C LEU A 153 -3.13 -2.90 -10.55
N PHE A 154 -2.20 -3.84 -10.68
CA PHE A 154 -1.85 -4.74 -9.57
C PHE A 154 -1.24 -3.99 -8.37
N VAL A 155 -0.30 -3.07 -8.63
CA VAL A 155 0.29 -2.22 -7.58
C VAL A 155 -0.79 -1.38 -6.90
N PHE A 156 -1.73 -0.84 -7.66
CA PHE A 156 -2.87 -0.10 -7.13
C PHE A 156 -3.74 -0.97 -6.22
N VAL A 157 -4.10 -2.20 -6.63
CA VAL A 157 -4.91 -3.10 -5.81
C VAL A 157 -4.23 -3.39 -4.47
N ILE A 158 -2.90 -3.60 -4.46
CA ILE A 158 -2.13 -3.80 -3.23
C ILE A 158 -2.16 -2.54 -2.36
N GLY A 159 -1.93 -1.36 -2.94
CA GLY A 159 -2.02 -0.08 -2.23
C GLY A 159 -3.41 0.16 -1.65
N TYR A 160 -4.45 -0.13 -2.43
CA TYR A 160 -5.85 0.02 -2.03
C TYR A 160 -6.22 -0.92 -0.86
N VAL A 161 -5.74 -2.17 -0.87
CA VAL A 161 -5.88 -3.09 0.28
C VAL A 161 -5.19 -2.53 1.52
N GLY A 162 -4.03 -1.86 1.37
CA GLY A 162 -3.36 -1.12 2.44
C GLY A 162 -4.26 -0.04 3.06
N VAL A 163 -4.91 0.77 2.21
CA VAL A 163 -5.87 1.80 2.66
C VAL A 163 -7.06 1.16 3.39
N ILE A 164 -7.65 0.10 2.85
CA ILE A 164 -8.75 -0.63 3.51
C ILE A 164 -8.32 -1.15 4.89
N CYS A 165 -7.13 -1.75 4.99
CA CYS A 165 -6.58 -2.20 6.27
C CYS A 165 -6.42 -1.03 7.25
N GLY A 166 -5.93 0.13 6.79
CA GLY A 166 -5.86 1.35 7.60
C GLY A 166 -7.23 1.82 8.07
N CYS A 167 -8.21 1.88 7.17
CA CYS A 167 -9.60 2.17 7.48
C CYS A 167 -10.19 1.17 8.48
N TYR A 168 -9.79 -0.11 8.44
CA TYR A 168 -10.23 -1.12 9.39
C TYR A 168 -9.76 -0.87 10.81
N TRP A 169 -8.51 -0.51 10.99
CA TRP A 169 -8.04 -0.09 12.31
C TRP A 169 -8.74 1.19 12.77
N TRP A 170 -9.06 2.10 11.85
CA TRP A 170 -9.78 3.32 12.17
C TRP A 170 -11.22 3.06 12.61
N THR A 171 -12.00 2.28 11.86
CA THR A 171 -13.38 1.94 12.23
C THR A 171 -13.44 1.14 13.51
N LYS A 172 -12.43 0.29 13.77
CA LYS A 172 -12.28 -0.42 15.04
C LYS A 172 -11.98 0.50 16.21
N ALA A 173 -11.25 1.60 16.00
CA ALA A 173 -11.06 2.62 17.02
C ALA A 173 -12.37 3.33 17.39
N LYS A 174 -13.30 3.44 16.43
CA LYS A 174 -14.60 4.10 16.58
C LYS A 174 -15.75 3.14 16.95
N ASP A 175 -15.49 1.84 17.13
CA ASP A 175 -16.48 0.77 17.34
C ASP A 175 -17.52 0.63 16.19
N TRP A 176 -17.09 0.87 14.95
CA TRP A 176 -17.86 0.71 13.70
C TRP A 176 -17.42 -0.50 12.85
N ASN A 177 -17.15 -1.65 13.48
CA ASN A 177 -16.64 -2.83 12.76
C ASN A 177 -17.55 -3.29 11.61
N ASP A 178 -18.87 -3.19 11.78
CA ASP A 178 -19.85 -3.60 10.77
C ASP A 178 -19.88 -2.65 9.56
N GLY A 179 -19.55 -1.37 9.77
CA GLY A 179 -19.53 -0.35 8.73
C GLY A 179 -18.43 -0.55 7.71
N LEU A 180 -17.39 -1.33 8.02
CA LEU A 180 -16.25 -1.54 7.13
C LEU A 180 -16.65 -2.22 5.82
N VAL A 181 -17.51 -3.24 5.90
CA VAL A 181 -17.92 -4.00 4.72
C VAL A 181 -18.66 -3.07 3.76
N VAL A 182 -19.54 -2.23 4.29
CA VAL A 182 -20.30 -1.26 3.50
C VAL A 182 -19.37 -0.17 2.94
N ILE A 183 -18.53 0.42 3.78
CA ILE A 183 -17.69 1.57 3.41
C ILE A 183 -16.56 1.15 2.46
N GLY A 184 -15.95 -0.02 2.65
CA GLY A 184 -14.89 -0.55 1.81
C GLY A 184 -15.37 -1.12 0.48
N LEU A 185 -16.59 -1.68 0.43
CA LEU A 185 -17.18 -2.19 -0.82
C LEU A 185 -17.85 -1.10 -1.66
N LEU A 186 -18.37 -0.03 -1.05
CA LEU A 186 -19.11 1.01 -1.79
C LEU A 186 -18.32 1.61 -2.97
N PRO A 187 -17.02 1.91 -2.86
CA PRO A 187 -16.25 2.40 -3.99
C PRO A 187 -16.06 1.32 -5.07
N LEU A 188 -15.98 0.03 -4.70
CA LEU A 188 -15.91 -1.08 -5.66
C LEU A 188 -17.25 -1.27 -6.38
N VAL A 189 -18.38 -1.05 -5.71
CA VAL A 189 -19.73 -1.14 -6.30
C VAL A 189 -19.89 -0.17 -7.47
N ILE A 190 -19.27 1.01 -7.41
CA ILE A 190 -19.29 1.99 -8.51
C ILE A 190 -18.69 1.42 -9.81
N LEU A 191 -17.69 0.53 -9.70
CA LEU A 191 -17.09 -0.15 -10.86
C LEU A 191 -17.98 -1.22 -11.48
N PHE A 192 -19.06 -1.66 -10.81
CA PHE A 192 -20.04 -2.60 -11.37
C PHE A 192 -21.16 -1.91 -12.15
N ILE A 193 -21.25 -0.57 -12.09
CA ILE A 193 -22.23 0.19 -12.87
C ILE A 193 -21.74 0.22 -14.33
N PRO A 194 -22.51 -0.34 -15.29
CA PRO A 194 -22.06 -0.48 -16.68
C PRO A 194 -21.70 0.86 -17.35
N TYR A 195 -22.41 1.94 -17.01
CA TYR A 195 -22.11 3.29 -17.50
C TYR A 195 -20.72 3.78 -17.05
N VAL A 196 -20.32 3.49 -15.81
CA VAL A 196 -19.02 3.89 -15.29
C VAL A 196 -17.90 3.11 -15.99
N ARG A 197 -18.11 1.81 -16.25
CA ARG A 197 -17.17 1.02 -17.06
C ARG A 197 -17.01 1.59 -18.46
N LEU A 198 -18.11 1.97 -19.11
CA LEU A 198 -18.09 2.60 -20.44
C LEU A 198 -17.27 3.89 -20.45
N ILE A 199 -17.38 4.72 -19.41
CA ILE A 199 -16.59 5.96 -19.28
C ILE A 199 -15.08 5.64 -19.16
N PHE A 200 -14.70 4.63 -18.38
CA PHE A 200 -13.30 4.22 -18.26
C PHE A 200 -12.73 3.63 -19.55
N VAL A 201 -13.55 2.92 -20.33
CA VAL A 201 -13.18 2.42 -21.65
C VAL A 201 -13.06 3.57 -22.65
N ALA A 202 -13.99 4.54 -22.61
CA ALA A 202 -14.00 5.68 -23.53
C ALA A 202 -12.90 6.72 -23.22
N ALA A 203 -12.52 6.89 -21.95
CA ALA A 203 -11.54 7.87 -21.50
C ALA A 203 -10.54 7.26 -20.49
N PRO A 204 -9.51 6.53 -20.97
CA PRO A 204 -8.50 5.90 -20.12
C PRO A 204 -7.72 6.90 -19.25
N SER A 205 -7.66 8.17 -19.67
CA SER A 205 -7.03 9.27 -18.92
C SER A 205 -7.72 9.58 -17.58
N LEU A 206 -8.97 9.16 -17.39
CA LEU A 206 -9.69 9.30 -16.12
C LEU A 206 -9.30 8.24 -15.09
N LEU A 207 -8.66 7.15 -15.52
CA LEU A 207 -8.31 6.02 -14.67
C LEU A 207 -7.38 6.43 -13.51
N PRO A 208 -6.26 7.16 -13.72
CA PRO A 208 -5.40 7.61 -12.61
C PRO A 208 -6.12 8.57 -11.66
N ILE A 209 -6.99 9.45 -12.18
CA ILE A 209 -7.78 10.38 -11.36
C ILE A 209 -8.72 9.59 -10.44
N SER A 210 -9.41 8.58 -10.98
CA SER A 210 -10.30 7.73 -10.19
C SER A 210 -9.56 6.92 -9.14
N MET A 211 -8.37 6.39 -9.47
CA MET A 211 -7.51 5.66 -8.54
C MET A 211 -7.08 6.52 -7.34
N VAL A 212 -6.91 7.82 -7.52
CA VAL A 212 -6.57 8.74 -6.42
C VAL A 212 -7.82 9.16 -5.63
N LEU A 213 -8.91 9.50 -6.32
CA LEU A 213 -10.13 9.99 -5.67
C LEU A 213 -10.80 8.93 -4.80
N MET A 214 -10.85 7.69 -5.26
CA MET A 214 -11.49 6.57 -4.57
C MET A 214 -10.98 6.34 -3.13
N PRO A 215 -9.66 6.16 -2.88
CA PRO A 215 -9.11 6.03 -1.53
C PRO A 215 -9.22 7.33 -0.71
N ILE A 216 -9.14 8.52 -1.33
CA ILE A 216 -9.32 9.79 -0.62
C ILE A 216 -10.75 9.90 -0.06
N ILE A 217 -11.76 9.61 -0.89
CA ILE A 217 -13.16 9.61 -0.47
C ILE A 217 -13.36 8.62 0.68
N LEU A 218 -12.78 7.43 0.59
CA LEU A 218 -12.83 6.42 1.65
C LEU A 218 -12.24 6.94 2.97
N ILE A 219 -11.05 7.56 2.92
CA ILE A 219 -10.39 8.13 4.10
C ILE A 219 -11.23 9.26 4.70
N VAL A 220 -11.81 10.14 3.87
CA VAL A 220 -12.67 11.25 4.32
C VAL A 220 -13.92 10.70 5.01
N ILE A 221 -14.63 9.75 4.39
CA ILE A 221 -15.84 9.13 4.96
C ILE A 221 -15.53 8.51 6.33
N VAL A 222 -14.45 7.72 6.44
CA VAL A 222 -14.06 7.05 7.69
C VAL A 222 -13.62 8.07 8.75
N SER A 223 -12.98 9.15 8.35
CA SER A 223 -12.57 10.24 9.25
C SER A 223 -13.76 10.99 9.82
N LEU A 224 -14.81 11.21 9.01
CA LEU A 224 -16.04 11.91 9.39
C LEU A 224 -17.02 11.06 10.21
N LEU A 225 -16.85 9.73 10.28
CA LEU A 225 -17.72 8.88 11.10
C LEU A 225 -17.73 9.35 12.58
N PRO A 226 -18.89 9.44 13.24
CA PRO A 226 -18.94 9.80 14.64
C PRO A 226 -18.39 8.68 15.54
N ASP A 227 -17.75 9.05 16.65
CA ASP A 227 -17.24 8.08 17.64
C ASP A 227 -18.43 7.47 18.41
N LYS A 228 -18.66 6.16 18.22
CA LYS A 228 -19.80 5.46 18.84
C LYS A 228 -19.70 5.36 20.36
N SER A 229 -18.49 5.53 20.91
CA SER A 229 -18.22 5.51 22.36
C SER A 229 -18.91 6.65 23.13
N GLU A 230 -19.28 7.74 22.45
CA GLU A 230 -19.97 8.87 23.07
C GLU A 230 -21.48 8.71 23.10
N TRP A 231 -22.03 7.70 22.41
CA TRP A 231 -23.46 7.44 22.48
C TRP A 231 -23.78 6.92 23.89
N PRO A 232 -24.57 7.65 24.70
CA PRO A 232 -24.95 7.19 26.01
C PRO A 232 -25.66 5.86 25.79
N ALA A 233 -25.01 4.77 26.21
CA ALA A 233 -25.50 3.41 26.02
C ALA A 233 -26.97 3.43 26.43
N ARG A 234 -27.88 3.36 25.44
CA ARG A 234 -29.33 3.46 25.67
C ARG A 234 -29.59 2.53 26.84
N LYS A 235 -29.96 3.10 27.99
CA LYS A 235 -30.28 2.35 29.20
C LYS A 235 -31.20 1.26 28.72
N ARG A 236 -30.70 0.02 28.70
CA ARG A 236 -31.49 -1.14 28.33
C ARG A 236 -32.58 -1.13 29.38
N TRP A 237 -33.75 -0.61 29.01
CA TRP A 237 -34.95 -0.57 29.84
C TRP A 237 -35.25 -2.04 30.12
N ARG A 238 -34.63 -2.57 31.17
CA ARG A 238 -35.06 -3.82 31.78
C ARG A 238 -36.43 -3.47 32.31
N LEU A 239 -37.44 -3.78 31.50
CA LEU A 239 -38.79 -4.00 31.97
C LEU A 239 -38.62 -4.98 33.14
N LYS A 240 -38.72 -4.45 34.37
CA LYS A 240 -38.93 -5.27 35.55
C LYS A 240 -40.29 -5.93 35.33
N GLN A 241 -40.26 -7.19 34.93
CA GLN A 241 -41.37 -8.10 35.21
C GLN A 241 -41.29 -8.50 36.68
#